data_AF-A0A2T1C7E7-F1
#
_entry.id   AF-A0A2T1C7E7-F1
#
_cell.length_a   1.000
_cell.length_b   1.000
_cell.length_c   1.000
_cell.angle_alpha   90.00
_cell.angle_beta   90.00
_cell.angle_gamma   90.00
#
_symmetry.space_group_name_H-M   'P 1'
#
loop_
_entity.id
_entity.type
_entity.pdbx_description
1 polymer ?
#
loop_
_entity_poly.entity_id
_entity_poly.type
_entity_poly.pdbx_seq_one_letter_code
_entity_poly.pdbx_strand_id
1 'polypeptide(L)'
;PIARLRDGVSYAGSGGTSISPGQAVCLPCDLAILMCDPEWKVKIGVEILIFIHRPGEDFSALLGRWRQCQVWLDKGYEWLMPYRYRHIYSDEAEAVHPLFVLFDETPDRIQRGLKRAGLPFIVESLSSVNEEELPEPETLDAQEDGSLGEESYEL
;
A
#
# COMPACT_ATOMS: atom_id res chain seq x y z
N PRO A 1 4.68 1.06 -0.92
CA PRO A 1 4.04 1.90 0.13
C PRO A 1 5.12 2.50 1.06
N ILE A 2 5.11 3.81 1.36
CA ILE A 2 6.19 4.46 2.12
C ILE A 2 5.67 4.95 3.48
N ALA A 3 6.29 4.50 4.56
CA ALA A 3 5.99 4.93 5.91
C ALA A 3 7.21 5.60 6.54
N ARG A 4 7.00 6.65 7.33
CA ARG A 4 8.01 7.21 8.21
C ARG A 4 7.88 6.56 9.58
N LEU A 5 8.95 5.93 10.07
CA LEU A 5 8.96 5.29 11.38
C LEU A 5 9.21 6.36 12.43
N ARG A 6 8.39 6.42 13.48
CA ARG A 6 8.55 7.41 14.56
C ARG A 6 9.77 7.08 15.40
N ASP A 7 9.86 5.82 15.81
CA ASP A 7 10.98 5.31 16.57
C ASP A 7 11.96 4.50 15.72
N GLY A 8 13.17 4.34 16.26
CA GLY A 8 14.20 3.52 15.65
C GLY A 8 13.86 2.03 15.76
N VAL A 9 14.07 1.31 14.66
CA VAL A 9 13.86 -0.14 14.59
C VAL A 9 15.16 -0.81 14.19
N SER A 10 15.61 -1.75 15.01
CA SER A 10 16.76 -2.61 14.70
C SER A 10 16.24 -4.02 14.47
N TYR A 11 16.42 -4.55 13.25
CA TYR A 11 16.00 -5.89 12.89
C TYR A 11 17.18 -6.72 12.41
N ALA A 12 17.46 -7.82 13.11
CA ALA A 12 18.56 -8.76 12.83
C ALA A 12 18.18 -9.85 11.81
N GLY A 13 17.29 -9.56 10.86
CA GLY A 13 17.02 -10.47 9.72
C GLY A 13 18.21 -10.60 8.78
N SER A 14 18.03 -11.30 7.66
CA SER A 14 19.09 -11.74 6.71
C SER A 14 20.00 -10.64 6.12
N GLY A 15 19.78 -9.36 6.42
CA GLY A 15 20.62 -8.24 5.99
C GLY A 15 20.89 -7.17 7.06
N GLY A 16 20.58 -7.42 8.34
CA GLY A 16 20.86 -6.52 9.46
C GLY A 16 20.51 -5.05 9.18
N THR A 17 19.22 -4.70 9.26
CA THR A 17 18.78 -3.32 8.97
C THR A 17 18.53 -2.56 10.27
N SER A 18 19.23 -1.44 10.44
CA SER A 18 18.94 -0.45 11.49
C SER A 18 18.30 0.76 10.83
N ILE A 19 17.10 1.13 11.30
CA ILE A 19 16.34 2.28 10.83
C ILE A 19 16.35 3.31 11.95
N SER A 20 16.79 4.53 11.63
CA SER A 20 16.79 5.63 12.58
C SER A 20 15.37 6.16 12.82
N PRO A 21 15.08 6.73 14.01
CA PRO A 21 13.84 7.46 14.25
C PRO A 21 13.61 8.55 13.19
N GLY A 22 12.36 8.72 12.76
CA GLY A 22 11.96 9.68 11.74
C GLY A 22 12.35 9.31 10.30
N GLN A 23 12.94 8.14 10.06
CA GLN A 23 13.35 7.73 8.73
C GLN A 23 12.17 7.18 7.92
N ALA A 24 12.09 7.60 6.65
CA ALA A 24 11.17 7.05 5.67
C ALA A 24 11.67 5.71 5.12
N VAL A 25 10.81 4.70 5.08
CA VAL A 25 11.11 3.37 4.55
C VAL A 25 10.01 2.91 3.61
N CYS A 26 10.40 2.20 2.55
CA CYS A 26 9.45 1.54 1.67
C CYS A 26 9.11 0.17 2.25
N LEU A 27 7.90 0.00 2.77
CA LEU A 27 7.46 -1.26 3.36
C LEU A 27 7.52 -2.40 2.32
N PRO A 28 7.94 -3.62 2.71
CA PRO A 28 8.04 -4.76 1.81
C PRO A 28 6.68 -5.40 1.43
N CYS A 29 5.59 -4.65 1.47
CA CYS A 29 4.30 -5.03 0.88
C CYS A 29 4.15 -4.42 -0.51
N ASP A 30 3.30 -5.01 -1.35
CA ASP A 30 3.10 -4.53 -2.72
C ASP A 30 2.06 -3.39 -2.73
N LEU A 31 0.98 -3.51 -1.95
CA LEU A 31 -0.03 -2.46 -1.76
C LEU A 31 -0.36 -2.30 -0.28
N ALA A 32 -0.84 -1.10 0.08
CA ALA A 32 -1.41 -0.80 1.38
C ALA A 32 -2.76 -0.13 1.18
N ILE A 33 -3.81 -0.71 1.74
CA ILE A 33 -5.15 -0.13 1.77
C ILE A 33 -5.32 0.57 3.11
N LEU A 34 -5.52 1.88 3.04
CA LEU A 34 -5.78 2.73 4.19
C LEU A 34 -7.27 3.04 4.21
N MET A 35 -7.94 2.70 5.29
CA MET A 35 -9.32 3.14 5.48
C MET A 35 -9.31 4.60 5.91
N CYS A 36 -10.11 5.41 5.23
CA CYS A 36 -10.27 6.83 5.49
C CYS A 36 -11.73 7.13 5.80
N ASP A 37 -11.96 8.21 6.51
CA ASP A 37 -13.31 8.76 6.65
C ASP A 37 -13.87 9.19 5.28
N PRO A 38 -15.21 9.30 5.14
CA PRO A 38 -15.83 9.68 3.87
C PRO A 38 -15.38 11.03 3.32
N GLU A 39 -14.91 11.94 4.19
CA GLU A 39 -14.43 13.25 3.77
C GLU A 39 -12.96 13.23 3.33
N TRP A 40 -12.28 12.09 3.39
CA TRP A 40 -10.87 11.91 3.03
C TRP A 40 -9.95 12.87 3.80
N LYS A 41 -10.16 13.03 5.10
CA LYS A 41 -9.37 13.92 5.95
C LYS A 41 -8.52 13.15 6.94
N VAL A 42 -9.01 12.01 7.42
CA VAL A 42 -8.41 11.27 8.52
C VAL A 42 -8.45 9.78 8.21
N LYS A 43 -7.31 9.12 8.40
CA LYS A 43 -7.23 7.66 8.38
C LYS A 43 -7.96 7.08 9.60
N ILE A 44 -8.81 6.08 9.40
CA ILE A 44 -9.61 5.44 10.44
C ILE A 44 -9.42 3.93 10.47
N GLY A 45 -9.43 3.33 11.67
CA GLY A 45 -9.52 1.88 11.85
C GLY A 45 -8.30 1.08 11.37
N VAL A 46 -8.58 -0.01 10.66
CA VAL A 46 -7.63 -1.03 10.21
C VAL A 46 -6.94 -0.72 8.87
N GLU A 47 -5.76 -1.31 8.68
CA GLU A 47 -5.04 -1.31 7.41
C GLU A 47 -4.93 -2.72 6.85
N ILE A 48 -4.94 -2.83 5.53
CA ILE A 48 -4.68 -4.10 4.84
C ILE A 48 -3.40 -3.96 4.02
N LEU A 49 -2.38 -4.73 4.37
CA LEU A 49 -1.15 -4.84 3.59
C LEU A 49 -1.24 -6.05 2.67
N ILE A 50 -1.10 -5.80 1.36
CA ILE A 50 -1.24 -6.81 0.33
C ILE A 50 0.15 -7.32 -0.08
N PHE A 51 0.29 -8.65 -0.11
CA PHE A 51 1.50 -9.35 -0.52
C PHE A 51 1.18 -10.25 -1.71
N ILE A 52 1.60 -9.81 -2.89
CA ILE A 52 1.43 -10.54 -4.15
C ILE A 52 2.61 -11.51 -4.29
N HIS A 53 2.32 -12.79 -4.49
CA HIS A 53 3.34 -13.81 -4.69
C HIS A 53 4.13 -13.52 -5.97
N ARG A 54 5.47 -13.50 -5.87
CA ARG A 54 6.36 -13.24 -7.01
C ARG A 54 6.86 -14.55 -7.62
N PRO A 55 7.10 -14.61 -8.94
CA PRO A 55 7.69 -15.80 -9.57
C PRO A 55 9.02 -16.19 -8.91
N GLY A 56 9.15 -17.47 -8.55
CA GLY A 56 10.33 -18.00 -7.87
C GLY A 56 10.44 -17.66 -6.37
N GLU A 57 9.55 -16.83 -5.83
CA GLU A 57 9.49 -16.54 -4.39
C GLU A 57 9.04 -17.79 -3.63
N ASP A 58 9.76 -18.15 -2.57
CA ASP A 58 9.37 -19.24 -1.68
C ASP A 58 8.49 -18.75 -0.51
N PHE A 59 7.95 -19.71 0.26
CA PHE A 59 7.07 -19.39 1.38
C PHE A 59 7.76 -18.52 2.44
N SER A 60 9.04 -18.77 2.74
CA SER A 60 9.80 -18.01 3.73
C SER A 60 10.04 -16.58 3.30
N ALA A 61 10.33 -16.34 2.02
CA ALA A 61 10.51 -15.01 1.45
C ALA A 61 9.19 -14.23 1.52
N LEU A 62 8.09 -14.82 1.05
CA LEU A 62 6.77 -14.21 1.08
C LEU A 62 6.32 -13.86 2.50
N LEU A 63 6.46 -14.80 3.45
CA LEU A 63 6.12 -14.57 4.84
C LEU A 63 7.08 -13.59 5.53
N GLY A 64 8.35 -13.62 5.13
CA GLY A 64 9.40 -12.72 5.64
C GLY A 64 9.06 -11.26 5.38
N ARG A 65 8.48 -10.94 4.21
CA ARG A 65 7.98 -9.61 3.89
C ARG A 65 6.92 -9.14 4.89
N TRP A 66 5.94 -9.99 5.20
CA TRP A 66 4.95 -9.68 6.22
C TRP A 66 5.58 -9.45 7.60
N ARG A 67 6.44 -10.37 8.05
CA ARG A 67 7.13 -10.23 9.35
C ARG A 67 7.95 -8.95 9.44
N GLN A 68 8.61 -8.58 8.36
CA GLN A 68 9.39 -7.35 8.30
C GLN A 68 8.50 -6.10 8.40
N CYS A 69 7.34 -6.07 7.72
CA CYS A 69 6.35 -5.01 7.92
C CYS A 69 5.92 -4.91 9.39
N GLN A 70 5.59 -6.03 10.04
CA GLN A 70 5.19 -6.03 11.45
C GLN A 70 6.26 -5.40 12.35
N VAL A 71 7.53 -5.77 12.15
CA VAL A 71 8.64 -5.23 12.93
C VAL A 71 8.82 -3.73 12.71
N TRP A 72 8.68 -3.27 11.46
CA TRP A 72 8.85 -1.85 11.14
C TRP A 72 7.71 -0.99 11.67
N LEU A 73 6.49 -1.52 11.71
CA LEU A 73 5.30 -0.79 12.13
C LEU A 73 5.03 -0.85 13.65
N ASP A 74 5.76 -1.69 14.40
CA ASP A 74 5.56 -1.96 15.83
C ASP A 74 5.74 -0.73 16.74
N LYS A 75 6.56 0.25 16.35
CA LYS A 75 6.94 1.39 17.21
C LYS A 75 6.42 2.74 16.70
N GLY A 76 5.23 2.72 16.14
CA GLY A 76 4.59 3.90 15.59
C GLY A 76 5.18 4.36 14.27
N TYR A 77 4.28 4.76 13.38
CA TYR A 77 4.61 5.19 12.03
C TYR A 77 3.57 6.20 11.55
N GLU A 78 3.92 6.91 10.48
CA GLU A 78 3.01 7.72 9.70
C GLU A 78 3.19 7.41 8.21
N TRP A 79 2.10 7.45 7.44
CA TRP A 79 2.21 7.28 6.00
C TRP A 79 2.71 8.55 5.32
N LEU A 80 3.67 8.39 4.42
CA LEU A 80 4.05 9.46 3.50
C LEU A 80 3.11 9.43 2.30
N MET A 81 2.01 10.17 2.43
CA MET A 81 0.99 10.27 1.41
C MET A 81 1.50 10.99 0.15
N PRO A 82 1.07 10.56 -1.05
CA PRO A 82 1.32 11.29 -2.28
C PRO A 82 0.81 12.74 -2.18
N TYR A 83 1.36 13.64 -3.00
CA TYR A 83 1.04 15.07 -2.96
C TYR A 83 -0.47 15.37 -2.93
N ARG A 84 -1.24 14.67 -3.77
CA ARG A 84 -2.71 14.82 -3.86
C ARG A 84 -3.45 14.50 -2.55
N TYR A 85 -2.88 13.65 -1.70
CA TYR A 85 -3.48 13.14 -0.46
C TYR A 85 -2.71 13.57 0.78
N ARG A 86 -1.80 14.54 0.68
CA ARG A 86 -0.97 15.02 1.80
C ARG A 86 -1.80 15.62 2.94
N HIS A 87 -3.02 16.05 2.66
CA HIS A 87 -3.97 16.57 3.65
C HIS A 87 -4.54 15.48 4.57
N ILE A 88 -4.41 14.20 4.20
CA ILE A 88 -4.91 13.08 5.01
C ILE A 88 -3.99 12.87 6.20
N TYR A 89 -4.52 13.05 7.41
CA TYR A 89 -3.81 12.68 8.62
C TYR A 89 -3.71 11.15 8.72
N SER A 90 -2.49 10.64 8.64
CA SER A 90 -2.22 9.21 8.42
C SER A 90 -1.27 8.63 9.47
N ASP A 91 -1.67 8.76 10.73
CA ASP A 91 -0.99 8.16 11.90
C ASP A 91 -1.11 6.62 11.91
N GLU A 92 -0.49 5.96 12.89
CA GLU A 92 -0.52 4.51 13.09
C GLU A 92 -1.95 3.93 13.10
N ALA A 93 -2.12 2.69 12.63
CA ALA A 93 -3.41 2.01 12.58
C ALA A 93 -3.80 1.40 13.92
N GLU A 94 -5.11 1.22 14.12
CA GLU A 94 -5.60 0.42 15.25
C GLU A 94 -5.19 -1.05 15.11
N ALA A 95 -5.24 -1.58 13.88
CA ALA A 95 -4.74 -2.90 13.54
C ALA A 95 -4.23 -2.94 12.11
N VAL A 96 -3.23 -3.77 11.86
CA VAL A 96 -2.67 -4.04 10.54
C VAL A 96 -2.86 -5.51 10.20
N HIS A 97 -3.54 -5.79 9.09
CA HIS A 97 -3.83 -7.14 8.63
C HIS A 97 -3.12 -7.44 7.31
N PRO A 98 -2.52 -8.63 7.15
CA PRO A 98 -2.00 -9.05 5.85
C PRO A 98 -3.12 -9.61 4.97
N LEU A 99 -2.97 -9.49 3.66
CA LEU A 99 -3.69 -10.28 2.67
C LEU A 99 -2.70 -10.78 1.62
N PHE A 100 -2.65 -12.09 1.39
CA PHE A 100 -1.76 -12.67 0.39
C PHE A 100 -2.51 -12.94 -0.91
N VAL A 101 -1.94 -12.55 -2.04
CA VAL A 101 -2.49 -12.81 -3.38
C VAL A 101 -1.61 -13.85 -4.04
N LEU A 102 -2.20 -14.99 -4.35
CA LEU A 102 -1.56 -16.10 -5.06
C LEU A 102 -2.14 -16.19 -6.47
N PHE A 103 -1.48 -16.98 -7.32
CA PHE A 103 -1.93 -17.27 -8.66
C PHE A 103 -2.08 -18.78 -8.86
N ASP A 104 -2.73 -19.19 -9.95
CA ASP A 104 -2.91 -20.59 -10.30
C ASP A 104 -1.55 -21.32 -10.41
N GLU A 105 -0.50 -20.62 -10.82
CA GLU A 105 0.87 -21.15 -10.94
C GLU A 105 1.64 -21.13 -9.61
N THR A 106 1.09 -20.53 -8.55
CA THR A 106 1.75 -20.49 -7.24
C THR A 106 1.89 -21.90 -6.69
N PRO A 107 3.10 -22.33 -6.27
CA PRO A 107 3.29 -23.69 -5.75
C PRO A 107 2.40 -24.03 -4.55
N ASP A 108 1.73 -25.19 -4.59
CA ASP A 108 0.82 -25.69 -3.53
C ASP A 108 1.40 -25.64 -2.11
N ARG A 109 2.72 -25.76 -1.98
CA ARG A 109 3.40 -25.68 -0.67
C ARG A 109 3.20 -24.30 -0.01
N ILE A 110 3.13 -23.22 -0.78
CA ILE A 110 2.92 -21.86 -0.29
C ILE A 110 1.49 -21.71 0.20
N GLN A 111 0.51 -22.13 -0.59
CA GLN A 111 -0.90 -22.12 -0.21
C GLN A 111 -1.14 -22.96 1.06
N ARG A 112 -0.56 -24.17 1.16
CA ARG A 112 -0.62 -25.00 2.37
C ARG A 112 0.06 -24.34 3.57
N GLY A 113 1.18 -23.64 3.35
CA GLY A 113 1.88 -22.88 4.38
C GLY A 113 1.00 -21.77 4.95
N LEU A 114 0.37 -20.97 4.10
CA LEU A 114 -0.54 -19.89 4.50
C LEU A 114 -1.76 -20.43 5.25
N LYS A 115 -2.40 -21.50 4.74
CA LYS A 115 -3.51 -22.19 5.43
C LYS A 115 -3.11 -22.63 6.85
N ARG A 116 -1.94 -23.27 7.00
CA ARG A 116 -1.46 -23.74 8.30
C ARG A 116 -1.07 -22.61 9.25
N ALA A 117 -0.63 -21.49 8.71
CA ALA A 117 -0.32 -20.29 9.49
C ALA A 117 -1.58 -19.47 9.86
N GLY A 118 -2.76 -19.85 9.37
CA GLY A 118 -4.00 -19.10 9.58
C GLY A 118 -3.99 -17.73 8.90
N LEU A 119 -3.21 -17.58 7.82
CA LEU A 119 -3.07 -16.31 7.11
C LEU A 119 -4.04 -16.24 5.93
N PRO A 120 -4.78 -15.11 5.76
CA PRO A 120 -5.77 -14.97 4.71
C PRO A 120 -5.08 -14.82 3.35
N PHE A 121 -5.61 -15.50 2.34
CA PHE A 121 -5.13 -15.39 0.98
C PHE A 121 -6.27 -15.57 -0.02
N ILE A 122 -6.09 -15.02 -1.21
CA ILE A 122 -6.91 -15.26 -2.40
C ILE A 122 -6.05 -15.90 -3.49
N VAL A 123 -6.70 -16.57 -4.45
CA VAL A 123 -6.05 -17.12 -5.64
C VAL A 123 -6.71 -16.44 -6.83
N GLU A 124 -5.93 -15.68 -7.58
CA GLU A 124 -6.37 -14.96 -8.77
C GLU A 124 -5.93 -15.70 -10.03
N SER A 125 -6.79 -15.73 -11.04
CA SER A 125 -6.46 -16.29 -12.35
C SER A 125 -6.27 -15.16 -13.35
N LEU A 126 -5.10 -15.13 -14.01
CA LEU A 126 -4.82 -14.15 -15.06
C LEU A 126 -5.77 -14.28 -16.27
N SER A 127 -6.47 -15.41 -16.39
CA SER A 127 -7.50 -15.64 -17.42
C SER A 127 -8.83 -14.93 -17.15
N SER A 128 -9.03 -14.36 -15.96
CA SER A 128 -10.32 -13.77 -15.54
C SER A 128 -10.43 -12.27 -15.78
N VAL A 129 -9.39 -11.61 -16.30
CA VAL A 129 -9.46 -10.18 -16.66
C VAL A 129 -10.18 -10.06 -17.99
N ASN A 130 -11.49 -9.80 -17.93
CA ASN A 130 -12.25 -9.44 -19.12
C ASN A 130 -11.88 -7.98 -19.48
N GLU A 131 -11.07 -7.78 -20.52
CA GLU A 131 -10.58 -6.45 -20.95
C GLU A 131 -11.73 -5.46 -21.26
N GLU A 132 -12.95 -5.97 -21.48
CA GLU A 132 -14.15 -5.18 -21.79
C GLU A 132 -14.78 -4.44 -20.59
N GLU A 133 -14.34 -4.68 -19.34
CA GLU A 133 -14.87 -4.02 -18.13
C GLU A 133 -13.96 -2.93 -17.55
N LEU A 134 -12.81 -2.63 -18.16
CA LEU A 134 -11.96 -1.53 -17.70
C LEU A 134 -12.62 -0.19 -18.05
N PRO A 135 -12.90 0.70 -17.07
CA PRO A 135 -13.39 2.03 -17.38
C PRO A 135 -12.37 2.74 -18.27
N GLU A 136 -12.84 3.31 -19.37
CA GLU A 136 -11.99 4.14 -20.25
C GLU A 136 -11.26 5.18 -19.39
N PRO A 137 -9.96 5.44 -19.65
CA PRO A 137 -9.23 6.43 -18.88
C PRO A 137 -9.96 7.76 -19.01
N GLU A 138 -10.47 8.29 -17.89
CA GLU A 138 -11.07 9.61 -17.84
C GLU A 138 -10.05 10.61 -18.41
N THR A 139 -10.29 11.07 -19.63
CA THR A 139 -9.58 12.19 -20.21
C THR A 139 -9.91 13.38 -19.33
N LEU A 140 -8.91 13.87 -18.59
CA LEU A 140 -8.99 15.15 -17.92
C LEU A 140 -9.17 16.20 -19.02
N ASP A 141 -10.42 16.56 -19.29
CA ASP A 141 -10.76 17.68 -20.16
C ASP A 141 -10.08 18.92 -19.58
N ALA A 142 -9.02 19.36 -20.24
CA ALA A 142 -8.48 20.67 -20.05
C ALA A 142 -9.59 21.66 -20.48
N GLN A 143 -10.36 22.15 -19.51
CA GLN A 143 -11.17 23.35 -19.74
C GLN A 143 -10.22 24.48 -20.09
N GLU A 144 -10.15 24.77 -21.39
CA GLU A 144 -9.74 26.08 -21.90
C GLU A 144 -10.72 27.12 -21.32
N ASP A 145 -10.27 27.83 -20.30
CA ASP A 145 -10.88 29.09 -19.89
C ASP A 145 -10.64 30.11 -21.03
N GLY A 146 -11.67 30.25 -21.87
CA GLY A 146 -11.77 31.32 -22.84
C GLY A 146 -12.40 32.57 -22.22
N SER A 147 -11.78 33.71 -22.53
CA SER A 147 -12.35 35.06 -22.54
C SER A 147 -12.29 35.86 -21.23
N LEU A 148 -11.16 36.54 -21.03
CA LEU A 148 -11.19 37.86 -20.38
C LEU A 148 -11.34 38.92 -21.47
N GLY A 149 -12.56 39.44 -21.59
CA GLY A 149 -12.89 40.58 -22.43
C GLY A 149 -12.08 41.81 -22.03
N GLU A 150 -11.65 42.55 -23.03
CA GLU A 150 -11.11 43.90 -22.91
C GLU A 150 -12.20 44.81 -22.32
N GLU A 151 -12.02 45.28 -21.08
CA GLU A 151 -12.66 46.50 -20.61
C GLU A 151 -11.58 47.60 -20.48
N SER A 152 -11.48 48.41 -21.53
CA SER A 152 -10.79 49.70 -21.50
C SER A 152 -11.61 50.70 -20.68
N TYR A 153 -11.05 51.20 -19.58
CA TYR A 153 -11.51 52.43 -18.93
C TYR A 153 -10.60 53.58 -19.39
N GLU A 154 -11.19 54.54 -20.11
CA GLU A 154 -10.55 55.83 -20.42
C GLU A 154 -10.34 56.66 -19.15
N LEU A 155 -9.17 57.27 -19.04
CA LEU A 155 -8.95 58.59 -18.42
C LEU A 155 -7.66 59.24 -18.95
#